data_AF-W6JUI3-F1
#
_entry.id   AF-W6JUI3-F1
#
_cell.length_a   1.000
_cell.length_b   1.000
_cell.length_c   1.000
_cell.angle_alpha   90.00
_cell.angle_beta   90.00
_cell.angle_gamma   90.00
#
_symmetry.space_group_name_H-M   'P 1'
#
loop_
_entity.id
_entity.type
_entity.pdbx_description
1 polymer ?
#
loop_
_entity_poly.entity_id
_entity_poly.type
_entity_poly.pdbx_seq_one_letter_code
_entity_poly.pdbx_strand_id
1 'polypeptide(L)'
;MPHPEHRRYDALKRAIDVVASAAGLIVTAPLQLGTAAVVRATMGGPVFFRQDRPGRDGKIFELVKFRTMRHPDATHVTDADRLTTVGQVLRATSLDELPTLWNVLRGEMSLVGPRPLLVQYLPLYTPAQARRHEVRPGVTGLAQVSGRNAIGWEEKFALDVEYVDNRSLALDARIVWRTIATVFRRRGISAEGEATMGPFTGSRAAAGPAVEELASAVADPGEAAGA
;
A
#
# COMPACT_ATOMS: atom_id res chain seq x y z
N MET A 1 2.87 24.52 9.79
CA MET A 1 3.98 23.99 10.61
C MET A 1 3.43 22.88 11.49
N PRO A 2 4.05 21.69 11.59
CA PRO A 2 3.56 20.64 12.48
C PRO A 2 3.64 21.11 13.94
N HIS A 3 2.62 20.76 14.74
CA HIS A 3 2.58 21.06 16.17
C HIS A 3 3.85 20.53 16.87
N PRO A 4 4.43 21.20 17.88
CA PRO A 4 5.68 20.79 18.52
C PRO A 4 5.69 19.33 19.02
N GLU A 5 4.53 18.83 19.44
CA GLU A 5 4.31 17.46 19.89
C GLU A 5 4.54 16.44 18.78
N HIS A 6 4.16 16.76 17.54
CA HIS A 6 4.42 15.90 16.38
C HIS A 6 5.90 15.73 16.10
N ARG A 7 6.74 16.75 16.36
CA ARG A 7 8.20 16.64 16.11
C ARG A 7 8.87 15.62 17.04
N ARG A 8 8.54 15.64 18.33
CA ARG A 8 9.07 14.67 19.32
C ARG A 8 8.58 13.26 19.00
N TYR A 9 7.29 13.14 18.70
CA TYR A 9 6.69 11.89 18.24
C TYR A 9 7.38 11.34 16.97
N ASP A 10 7.55 12.15 15.93
CA ASP A 10 8.10 11.71 14.64
C ASP A 10 9.56 11.20 14.79
N ALA A 11 10.36 11.82 15.68
CA ALA A 11 11.71 11.37 16.00
C ALA A 11 11.72 10.03 16.74
N LEU A 12 10.89 9.87 17.77
CA LEU A 12 10.78 8.62 18.54
C LEU A 12 10.20 7.49 17.69
N LYS A 13 9.15 7.79 16.92
CA LYS A 13 8.58 6.88 15.92
C LYS A 13 9.64 6.38 14.96
N ARG A 14 10.52 7.27 14.48
CA ARG A 14 11.58 6.86 13.56
C ARG A 14 12.57 5.88 14.20
N ALA A 15 12.94 6.10 15.47
CA ALA A 15 13.80 5.15 16.19
C ALA A 15 13.11 3.79 16.35
N ILE A 16 11.83 3.77 16.71
CA ILE A 16 11.01 2.55 16.81
C ILE A 16 10.95 1.84 15.46
N ASP A 17 10.65 2.56 14.37
CA ASP A 17 10.59 2.01 13.02
C ASP A 17 11.89 1.30 12.66
N VAL A 18 13.04 1.92 12.91
CA VAL A 18 14.36 1.33 12.60
C VAL A 18 14.61 0.08 13.42
N VAL A 19 14.43 0.13 14.74
CA VAL A 19 14.70 -1.01 15.63
C VAL A 19 13.76 -2.18 15.32
N ALA A 20 12.47 -1.91 15.20
CA ALA A 20 11.47 -2.94 14.97
C ALA A 20 11.54 -3.53 13.55
N SER A 21 11.86 -2.74 12.52
CA SER A 21 12.06 -3.29 11.16
C SER A 21 13.38 -4.06 11.03
N ALA A 22 14.46 -3.64 11.69
CA ALA A 22 15.71 -4.40 11.74
C ALA A 22 15.49 -5.76 12.43
N ALA A 23 14.89 -5.75 13.63
CA ALA A 23 14.55 -6.96 14.35
C ALA A 23 13.60 -7.85 13.54
N GLY A 24 12.57 -7.26 12.92
CA GLY A 24 11.61 -7.96 12.07
C GLY A 24 12.27 -8.66 10.89
N LEU A 25 13.18 -7.99 10.16
CA LEU A 25 13.92 -8.61 9.06
C LEU A 25 14.78 -9.78 9.53
N ILE A 26 15.50 -9.64 10.65
CA ILE A 26 16.35 -10.71 11.19
C ILE A 26 15.51 -11.91 11.63
N VAL A 27 14.48 -11.66 12.45
CA VAL A 27 13.62 -12.72 13.00
C VAL A 27 12.86 -13.45 11.90
N THR A 28 12.39 -12.72 10.89
CA THR A 28 11.64 -13.32 9.77
C THR A 28 12.53 -13.80 8.63
N ALA A 29 13.86 -13.67 8.69
CA ALA A 29 14.75 -14.04 7.59
C ALA A 29 14.58 -15.49 7.12
N PRO A 30 14.51 -16.53 8.00
CA PRO A 30 14.30 -17.90 7.55
C PRO A 30 12.97 -18.08 6.81
N LEU A 31 11.92 -17.42 7.31
CA LEU A 31 10.59 -17.44 6.68
C LEU A 31 10.61 -16.74 5.33
N GLN A 32 11.25 -15.58 5.23
CA GLN A 32 11.40 -14.84 3.97
C GLN A 32 12.21 -15.63 2.92
N LEU A 33 13.25 -16.36 3.33
CA LEU A 33 14.00 -17.23 2.43
C LEU A 33 13.14 -18.40 1.92
N GLY A 34 12.34 -19.02 2.81
CA GLY A 34 11.36 -20.03 2.42
C GLY A 34 10.32 -19.49 1.45
N THR A 35 9.74 -18.32 1.75
CA THR A 35 8.79 -17.63 0.85
C THR A 35 9.44 -17.32 -0.50
N ALA A 36 10.68 -16.83 -0.52
CA ALA A 36 11.42 -16.55 -1.76
C ALA A 36 11.58 -17.82 -2.62
N ALA A 37 11.93 -18.95 -2.02
CA ALA A 37 12.04 -20.23 -2.71
C ALA A 37 10.70 -20.70 -3.29
N VAL A 38 9.61 -20.60 -2.52
CA VAL A 38 8.26 -20.95 -2.98
C VAL A 38 7.82 -20.06 -4.15
N VAL A 39 8.03 -18.75 -4.04
CA VAL A 39 7.72 -17.80 -5.12
C VAL A 39 8.55 -18.12 -6.37
N ARG A 40 9.85 -18.41 -6.21
CA ARG A 40 10.73 -18.77 -7.33
C ARG A 40 10.29 -20.05 -8.01
N ALA A 41 9.94 -21.08 -7.25
CA ALA A 41 9.54 -22.37 -7.77
C ALA A 41 8.17 -22.33 -8.48
N THR A 42 7.25 -21.48 -8.03
CA THR A 42 5.85 -21.47 -8.52
C THR A 42 5.56 -20.38 -9.55
N MET A 43 6.29 -19.27 -9.52
CA MET A 43 6.10 -18.12 -10.42
C MET A 43 7.38 -17.75 -11.20
N GLY A 44 8.52 -18.41 -10.96
CA GLY A 44 9.79 -18.11 -11.63
C GLY A 44 10.50 -16.88 -11.06
N GLY A 45 11.34 -16.24 -11.87
CA GLY A 45 11.93 -14.94 -11.56
C GLY A 45 11.15 -13.77 -12.15
N PRO A 46 11.31 -12.55 -11.60
CA PRO A 46 11.95 -12.19 -10.33
C PRO A 46 11.10 -12.56 -9.10
N VAL A 47 11.73 -12.83 -7.95
CA VAL A 47 11.01 -13.16 -6.70
C VAL A 47 10.28 -11.95 -6.12
N PHE A 48 10.90 -10.77 -6.22
CA PHE A 48 10.33 -9.54 -5.70
C PHE A 48 9.55 -8.79 -6.77
N PHE A 49 8.41 -8.27 -6.37
CA PHE A 49 7.69 -7.22 -7.06
C PHE A 49 8.24 -5.86 -6.63
N ARG A 50 8.48 -4.99 -7.62
CA ARG A 50 9.00 -3.64 -7.45
C ARG A 50 8.08 -2.66 -8.15
N GLN A 51 7.77 -1.54 -7.50
CA GLN A 51 6.92 -0.52 -8.09
C GLN A 51 7.17 0.83 -7.45
N ASP A 52 7.22 1.88 -8.29
CA ASP A 52 7.33 3.25 -7.83
C ASP A 52 6.07 3.69 -7.07
N ARG A 53 6.31 4.35 -5.95
CA ARG A 53 5.28 4.86 -5.04
C ARG A 53 5.65 6.24 -4.51
N PRO A 54 4.67 7.13 -4.29
CA PRO A 54 4.89 8.39 -3.60
C PRO A 54 5.08 8.16 -2.10
N GLY A 55 6.18 8.71 -1.59
CA GLY A 55 6.55 8.74 -0.18
C GLY A 55 6.14 10.05 0.50
N ARG A 56 6.90 10.42 1.53
CA ARG A 56 6.75 11.71 2.21
C ARG A 56 7.05 12.85 1.24
N ASP A 57 6.25 13.91 1.30
CA ASP A 57 6.29 15.09 0.45
C ASP A 57 6.16 14.73 -1.06
N GLY A 58 5.51 13.60 -1.37
CA GLY A 58 5.36 13.11 -2.73
C GLY A 58 6.62 12.53 -3.36
N LYS A 59 7.74 12.45 -2.63
CA LYS A 59 9.01 11.92 -3.15
C LYS A 59 8.88 10.46 -3.55
N ILE A 60 9.22 10.14 -4.79
CA ILE A 60 9.09 8.78 -5.33
C ILE A 60 10.14 7.85 -4.72
N PHE A 61 9.73 6.64 -4.36
CA PHE A 61 10.60 5.54 -3.95
C PHE A 61 10.11 4.21 -4.53
N GLU A 62 11.03 3.25 -4.65
CA GLU A 62 10.69 1.89 -5.11
C GLU A 62 10.21 1.04 -3.92
N LEU A 63 8.92 0.66 -3.94
CA LEU A 63 8.35 -0.30 -3.00
C LEU A 63 8.78 -1.73 -3.36
N VAL A 64 9.21 -2.51 -2.38
CA VAL A 64 9.61 -3.91 -2.57
C VAL A 64 8.67 -4.86 -1.80
N LYS A 65 8.11 -5.86 -2.50
CA LYS A 65 7.25 -6.91 -1.93
C LYS A 65 7.58 -8.26 -2.55
N PHE A 66 7.11 -9.36 -1.96
CA PHE A 66 7.10 -10.62 -2.72
C PHE A 66 6.10 -10.54 -3.86
N ARG A 67 6.46 -11.11 -4.99
CA ARG A 67 5.55 -11.21 -6.13
C ARG A 67 4.46 -12.25 -5.83
N THR A 68 3.21 -11.84 -5.96
CA THR A 68 2.03 -12.71 -5.73
C THR A 68 1.26 -13.03 -7.02
N MET A 69 1.67 -12.46 -8.15
CA MET A 69 0.98 -12.61 -9.44
C MET A 69 1.97 -13.03 -10.51
N ARG A 70 1.51 -13.82 -11.47
CA ARG A 70 2.27 -14.13 -12.69
C ARG A 70 2.48 -12.88 -13.54
N HIS A 71 3.46 -12.95 -14.44
CA HIS A 71 3.56 -11.95 -15.49
C HIS A 71 2.36 -12.09 -16.42
N PRO A 72 1.88 -10.97 -17.00
CA PRO A 72 0.86 -11.05 -18.02
C PRO A 72 1.39 -11.80 -19.25
N ASP A 73 0.53 -12.63 -19.83
CA ASP A 73 0.76 -13.37 -21.06
C ASP A 73 -0.57 -13.55 -21.82
N ALA A 74 -0.57 -14.34 -22.90
CA ALA A 74 -1.76 -14.56 -23.71
C ALA A 74 -2.94 -15.19 -22.96
N THR A 75 -2.71 -15.87 -21.83
CA THR A 75 -3.76 -16.56 -21.05
C THR A 75 -4.00 -15.92 -19.69
N HIS A 76 -3.10 -15.07 -19.20
CA HIS A 76 -3.20 -14.38 -17.91
C HIS A 76 -3.25 -12.86 -18.12
N VAL A 77 -4.40 -12.37 -18.60
CA VAL A 77 -4.58 -10.95 -18.94
C VAL A 77 -5.00 -10.13 -17.72
N THR A 78 -5.97 -10.64 -16.95
CA THR A 78 -6.50 -9.90 -15.80
C THR A 78 -5.71 -10.21 -14.51
N ASP A 79 -5.84 -9.34 -13.51
CA ASP A 79 -5.27 -9.60 -12.18
C ASP A 79 -5.86 -10.87 -11.54
N ALA A 80 -7.12 -11.21 -11.86
CA ALA A 80 -7.76 -12.44 -11.39
C ALA A 80 -7.07 -13.67 -11.98
N ASP A 81 -6.79 -13.67 -13.29
CA ASP A 81 -6.11 -14.77 -13.97
C ASP A 81 -4.68 -14.95 -13.45
N ARG A 82 -4.00 -13.83 -13.18
CA ARG A 82 -2.59 -13.81 -12.77
C ARG A 82 -2.38 -14.20 -11.31
N LEU A 83 -3.42 -14.15 -10.47
CA LEU A 83 -3.32 -14.41 -9.03
C LEU A 83 -3.34 -15.92 -8.73
N THR A 84 -2.18 -16.47 -8.37
CA THR A 84 -2.04 -17.90 -8.04
C THR A 84 -2.56 -18.23 -6.64
N THR A 85 -2.84 -19.51 -6.35
CA THR A 85 -3.17 -19.97 -4.99
C THR A 85 -2.08 -19.60 -3.97
N VAL A 86 -0.81 -19.72 -4.36
CA VAL A 86 0.32 -19.25 -3.53
C VAL A 86 0.21 -17.76 -3.29
N GLY A 87 -0.04 -16.97 -4.34
CA GLY A 87 -0.26 -15.53 -4.23
C GLY A 87 -1.40 -15.15 -3.29
N GLN A 88 -2.52 -15.87 -3.35
CA GLN A 88 -3.66 -15.68 -2.45
C GLN A 88 -3.27 -15.94 -0.99
N VAL A 89 -2.54 -17.03 -0.71
CA VAL A 89 -2.06 -17.35 0.64
C VAL A 89 -1.09 -16.28 1.15
N LEU A 90 -0.15 -15.84 0.31
CA LEU A 90 0.80 -14.78 0.69
C LEU A 90 0.08 -13.48 1.08
N ARG A 91 -0.91 -13.05 0.28
CA ARG A 91 -1.74 -11.87 0.58
C ARG A 91 -2.59 -12.06 1.84
N ALA A 92 -3.19 -13.23 2.00
CA ALA A 92 -4.04 -13.57 3.15
C ALA A 92 -3.28 -13.55 4.47
N THR A 93 -2.02 -13.99 4.43
CA THR A 93 -1.12 -14.04 5.59
C THR A 93 -0.26 -12.78 5.74
N SER A 94 -0.34 -11.85 4.78
CA SER A 94 0.51 -10.64 4.69
C SER A 94 2.01 -10.94 4.62
N LEU A 95 2.39 -12.17 4.26
CA LEU A 95 3.79 -12.55 4.06
C LEU A 95 4.42 -11.81 2.88
N ASP A 96 3.59 -11.42 1.89
CA ASP A 96 4.04 -10.66 0.73
C ASP A 96 4.58 -9.27 1.09
N GLU A 97 4.15 -8.71 2.22
CA GLU A 97 4.55 -7.38 2.67
C GLU A 97 5.86 -7.39 3.49
N LEU A 98 6.39 -8.54 3.92
CA LEU A 98 7.62 -8.61 4.73
C LEU A 98 8.82 -7.86 4.13
N PRO A 99 9.09 -7.92 2.80
CA PRO A 99 10.20 -7.17 2.21
C PRO A 99 10.09 -5.65 2.36
N THR A 100 8.89 -5.11 2.60
CA THR A 100 8.70 -3.65 2.81
C THR A 100 9.36 -3.15 4.09
N LEU A 101 9.71 -4.04 5.04
CA LEU A 101 10.52 -3.66 6.21
C LEU A 101 11.88 -3.08 5.79
N TRP A 102 12.39 -3.46 4.63
CA TRP A 102 13.58 -2.84 4.04
C TRP A 102 13.34 -1.36 3.69
N ASN A 103 12.19 -1.02 3.11
CA ASN A 103 11.80 0.36 2.84
C ASN A 103 11.64 1.18 4.13
N VAL A 104 11.17 0.54 5.21
CA VAL A 104 11.11 1.15 6.54
C VAL A 104 12.53 1.47 7.03
N LEU A 105 13.47 0.52 6.96
CA LEU A 105 14.87 0.77 7.34
C LEU A 105 15.52 1.89 6.54
N ARG A 106 15.32 1.94 5.23
CA ARG A 106 15.85 3.01 4.36
C ARG A 106 15.21 4.38 4.61
N GLY A 107 14.11 4.44 5.34
CA GLY A 107 13.45 5.69 5.72
C GLY A 107 12.48 6.24 4.67
N GLU A 108 12.14 5.43 3.68
CA GLU A 108 11.11 5.71 2.67
C GLU A 108 9.71 5.47 3.25
N MET A 109 9.59 4.45 4.12
CA MET A 109 8.35 4.06 4.80
C MET A 109 8.50 4.12 6.33
N SER A 110 7.36 3.94 6.99
CA SER A 110 7.17 3.75 8.43
C SER A 110 6.40 2.43 8.65
N LEU A 111 6.42 1.87 9.86
CA LEU A 111 5.55 0.74 10.20
C LEU A 111 4.07 1.13 10.12
N VAL A 112 3.74 2.32 10.61
CA VAL A 112 2.38 2.87 10.61
C VAL A 112 2.32 4.19 9.83
N GLY A 113 1.38 4.31 8.91
CA GLY A 113 1.15 5.47 8.06
C GLY A 113 0.18 5.18 6.90
N PRO A 114 -0.19 6.20 6.12
CA PRO A 114 -1.03 6.03 4.93
C PRO A 114 -0.45 5.00 3.95
N ARG A 115 -1.31 4.19 3.30
CA ARG A 115 -0.81 3.20 2.32
C ARG A 115 -0.21 3.93 1.11
N PRO A 116 1.01 3.56 0.64
CA PRO A 116 1.57 4.15 -0.57
C PRO A 116 0.74 3.72 -1.79
N LEU A 117 0.14 4.68 -2.49
CA LEU A 117 -0.71 4.43 -3.67
C LEU A 117 0.04 4.69 -4.98
N LEU A 118 -0.63 4.64 -6.13
CA LEU A 118 0.04 4.74 -7.43
C LEU A 118 0.49 6.18 -7.67
N VAL A 119 1.64 6.34 -8.33
CA VAL A 119 2.18 7.66 -8.71
C VAL A 119 1.17 8.46 -9.54
N GLN A 120 0.41 7.78 -10.41
CA GLN A 120 -0.63 8.38 -11.26
C GLN A 120 -1.75 9.09 -10.48
N TYR A 121 -1.89 8.85 -9.16
CA TYR A 121 -2.89 9.51 -8.33
C TYR A 121 -2.43 10.87 -7.79
N LEU A 122 -1.14 11.18 -7.83
CA LEU A 122 -0.61 12.48 -7.38
C LEU A 122 -1.34 13.68 -7.98
N PRO A 123 -1.57 13.77 -9.31
CA PRO A 123 -2.30 14.91 -9.89
C PRO A 123 -3.80 14.92 -9.59
N LEU A 124 -4.36 13.81 -9.08
CA LEU A 124 -5.80 13.65 -8.85
C LEU A 124 -6.23 14.10 -7.45
N TYR A 125 -5.27 14.34 -6.54
CA TYR A 125 -5.57 14.72 -5.18
C TYR A 125 -6.02 16.17 -5.07
N THR A 126 -7.08 16.38 -4.30
CA THR A 126 -7.34 17.71 -3.72
C THR A 126 -6.22 18.10 -2.75
N PRO A 127 -6.03 19.40 -2.45
CA PRO A 127 -5.05 19.83 -1.44
C PRO A 127 -5.24 19.14 -0.09
N ALA A 128 -6.47 18.84 0.31
CA ALA A 128 -6.78 18.12 1.55
C ALA A 128 -6.31 16.66 1.50
N GLN A 129 -6.58 15.94 0.40
CA GLN A 129 -6.16 14.55 0.25
C GLN A 129 -4.63 14.43 0.12
N ALA A 130 -3.98 15.38 -0.53
CA ALA A 130 -2.53 15.42 -0.69
C ALA A 130 -1.78 15.45 0.65
N ARG A 131 -2.42 15.93 1.73
CA ARG A 131 -1.87 15.94 3.10
C ARG A 131 -1.47 14.56 3.60
N ARG A 132 -2.00 13.47 3.03
CA ARG A 132 -1.56 12.09 3.31
C ARG A 132 -0.05 11.89 3.09
N HIS A 133 0.58 12.74 2.28
CA HIS A 133 2.02 12.72 2.02
C HIS A 133 2.84 13.56 3.01
N GLU A 134 2.24 14.24 4.00
CA GLU A 134 3.00 15.00 5.03
C GLU A 134 3.84 14.08 5.94
N VAL A 135 3.46 12.80 6.01
CA VAL A 135 4.13 11.75 6.79
C VAL A 135 4.65 10.63 5.88
N ARG A 136 5.53 9.77 6.41
CA ARG A 136 5.96 8.58 5.66
C ARG A 136 4.79 7.62 5.48
N PRO A 137 4.64 7.00 4.29
CA PRO A 137 3.67 5.93 4.11
C PRO A 137 3.98 4.73 5.01
N GLY A 138 2.94 3.97 5.35
CA GLY A 138 3.00 2.86 6.29
C GLY A 138 2.92 1.48 5.63
N VAL A 139 3.53 0.49 6.28
CA VAL A 139 3.21 -0.94 6.04
C VAL A 139 1.74 -1.19 6.39
N THR A 140 1.30 -0.65 7.54
CA THR A 140 -0.10 -0.59 7.95
C THR A 140 -0.52 0.83 8.30
N GLY A 141 -1.79 1.08 8.56
CA GLY A 141 -2.32 2.42 8.76
C GLY A 141 -3.79 2.42 9.14
N LEU A 142 -4.31 3.60 9.48
CA LEU A 142 -5.67 3.77 9.99
C LEU A 142 -6.72 3.30 8.98
N ALA A 143 -6.63 3.74 7.72
CA ALA A 143 -7.51 3.29 6.64
C ALA A 143 -7.45 1.76 6.45
N GLN A 144 -6.25 1.16 6.55
CA GLN A 144 -6.07 -0.29 6.41
C GLN A 144 -6.79 -1.08 7.50
N VAL A 145 -6.96 -0.55 8.72
CA VAL A 145 -7.60 -1.26 9.84
C VAL A 145 -9.07 -0.89 10.08
N SER A 146 -9.58 0.16 9.43
CA SER A 146 -10.96 0.64 9.61
C SER A 146 -11.99 0.07 8.64
N GLY A 147 -11.55 -0.59 7.55
CA GLY A 147 -12.49 -1.16 6.56
C GLY A 147 -11.87 -1.83 5.34
N ARG A 148 -10.55 -1.70 5.13
CA ARG A 148 -9.80 -2.27 3.99
C ARG A 148 -10.44 -1.95 2.63
N ASN A 149 -11.09 -2.92 2.00
CA ASN A 149 -11.70 -2.79 0.67
C ASN A 149 -13.19 -2.46 0.74
N ALA A 150 -13.81 -2.46 1.93
CA ALA A 150 -15.23 -2.17 2.12
C ALA A 150 -15.54 -0.66 2.15
N ILE A 151 -14.51 0.18 2.29
CA ILE A 151 -14.64 1.65 2.35
C ILE A 151 -14.17 2.26 1.03
N GLY A 152 -14.86 3.31 0.57
CA GLY A 152 -14.56 4.01 -0.68
C GLY A 152 -13.29 4.87 -0.63
N TRP A 153 -12.89 5.43 -1.77
CA TRP A 153 -11.68 6.27 -1.86
C TRP A 153 -11.72 7.49 -0.93
N GLU A 154 -12.84 8.21 -0.88
CA GLU A 154 -12.99 9.40 -0.03
C GLU A 154 -12.81 9.10 1.45
N GLU A 155 -13.43 8.02 1.93
CA GLU A 155 -13.31 7.60 3.33
C GLU A 155 -11.88 7.16 3.66
N LYS A 156 -11.19 6.47 2.74
CA LYS A 156 -9.77 6.14 2.91
C LYS A 156 -8.91 7.38 3.06
N PHE A 157 -9.12 8.39 2.21
CA PHE A 157 -8.34 9.62 2.28
C PHE A 157 -8.67 10.44 3.53
N ALA A 158 -9.93 10.46 3.96
CA ALA A 158 -10.32 11.08 5.23
C ALA A 158 -9.58 10.43 6.41
N LEU A 159 -9.53 9.10 6.47
CA LEU A 159 -8.79 8.36 7.50
C LEU A 159 -7.27 8.56 7.42
N ASP A 160 -6.71 8.68 6.21
CA ASP A 160 -5.30 9.00 6.03
C ASP A 160 -4.96 10.39 6.57
N VAL A 161 -5.82 11.39 6.33
CA VAL A 161 -5.67 12.75 6.85
C VAL A 161 -5.92 12.79 8.36
N GLU A 162 -6.91 12.06 8.87
CA GLU A 162 -7.14 11.91 10.31
C GLU A 162 -5.90 11.33 11.02
N TYR A 163 -5.23 10.35 10.41
CA TYR A 163 -3.97 9.84 10.93
C TYR A 163 -2.88 10.92 10.94
N VAL A 164 -2.73 11.68 9.85
CA VAL A 164 -1.73 12.78 9.76
C VAL A 164 -1.95 13.78 10.90
N ASP A 165 -3.21 14.13 11.18
CA ASP A 165 -3.59 15.13 12.16
C ASP A 165 -3.46 14.65 13.61
N ASN A 166 -3.71 13.36 13.87
CA ASN A 166 -3.83 12.81 15.23
C ASN A 166 -2.74 11.79 15.58
N ARG A 167 -1.66 11.74 14.80
CA ARG A 167 -0.58 10.76 14.97
C ARG A 167 0.06 10.83 16.36
N SER A 168 0.09 9.69 17.01
CA SER A 168 0.64 9.50 18.36
C SER A 168 1.06 8.05 18.54
N LEU A 169 1.92 7.79 19.54
CA LEU A 169 2.33 6.40 19.85
C LEU A 169 1.15 5.52 20.27
N ALA A 170 0.17 6.09 20.98
CA ALA A 170 -1.03 5.38 21.38
C ALA A 170 -1.89 4.99 20.16
N LEU A 171 -2.03 5.90 19.19
CA LEU A 171 -2.72 5.61 17.93
C LEU A 171 -1.97 4.54 17.12
N ASP A 172 -0.65 4.66 16.99
CA ASP A 172 0.18 3.67 16.30
C ASP A 172 0.04 2.27 16.93
N ALA A 173 0.14 2.17 18.25
CA ALA A 173 -0.03 0.91 18.97
C ALA A 173 -1.42 0.29 18.74
N ARG A 174 -2.47 1.12 18.75
CA ARG A 174 -3.84 0.68 18.44
C ARG A 174 -3.95 0.14 17.01
N ILE A 175 -3.35 0.82 16.03
CA ILE A 175 -3.34 0.38 14.64
C ILE A 175 -2.61 -0.96 14.52
N VAL A 176 -1.39 -1.08 15.08
CA VAL A 176 -0.61 -2.33 15.06
C VAL A 176 -1.40 -3.49 15.66
N TRP A 177 -2.06 -3.29 16.82
CA TRP A 177 -2.89 -4.32 17.43
C TRP A 177 -4.06 -4.76 16.52
N ARG A 178 -4.76 -3.80 15.90
CA ARG A 178 -5.85 -4.10 14.96
C ARG A 178 -5.33 -4.83 13.71
N THR A 179 -4.14 -4.50 13.23
CA THR A 179 -3.48 -5.19 12.12
C THR A 179 -3.21 -6.64 12.46
N ILE A 180 -2.60 -6.90 13.63
CA ILE A 180 -2.35 -8.27 14.12
C ILE A 180 -3.67 -9.05 14.23
N ALA A 181 -4.69 -8.46 14.85
CA ALA A 181 -6.00 -9.09 14.98
C ALA A 181 -6.64 -9.41 13.60
N THR A 182 -6.42 -8.57 12.60
CA THR A 182 -6.94 -8.75 11.24
C THR A 182 -6.26 -9.91 10.52
N VAL A 183 -4.92 -10.00 10.62
CA VAL A 183 -4.13 -11.09 10.04
C VAL A 183 -4.53 -12.43 10.66
N PHE A 184 -4.68 -12.50 11.99
CA PHE A 184 -5.11 -13.73 12.66
C PHE A 184 -6.55 -14.13 12.34
N ARG A 185 -7.47 -13.17 12.20
CA ARG A 185 -8.88 -13.45 11.89
C ARG A 185 -9.13 -13.77 10.42
N ARG A 186 -8.15 -13.58 9.52
CA ARG A 186 -8.29 -13.71 8.05
C ARG A 186 -9.50 -12.96 7.46
N ARG A 187 -10.02 -11.91 8.13
CA ARG A 187 -11.24 -11.20 7.71
C ARG A 187 -10.94 -10.17 6.61
N GLY A 188 -11.81 -10.10 5.61
CA GLY A 188 -11.86 -9.03 4.59
C GLY A 188 -10.75 -9.08 3.54
N ILE A 189 -10.35 -10.26 3.07
CA ILE A 189 -9.32 -10.42 2.04
C ILE A 189 -9.89 -10.20 0.63
N SER A 190 -11.21 -10.35 0.44
CA SER A 190 -11.92 -10.03 -0.80
C SER A 190 -13.24 -9.36 -0.46
N ALA A 191 -13.55 -8.24 -1.12
CA ALA A 191 -14.94 -7.85 -1.27
C ALA A 191 -15.60 -8.88 -2.20
N GLU A 192 -16.86 -9.22 -1.97
CA GLU A 192 -17.62 -10.05 -2.91
C GLU A 192 -17.63 -9.34 -4.26
N GLY A 193 -17.01 -9.95 -5.29
CA GLY A 193 -17.08 -9.51 -6.68
C GLY A 193 -15.83 -8.84 -7.28
N GLU A 194 -14.95 -8.21 -6.50
CA GLU A 194 -13.73 -7.55 -7.03
C GLU A 194 -12.48 -7.89 -6.20
N ALA A 195 -11.47 -8.48 -6.84
CA ALA A 195 -10.20 -8.83 -6.21
C ALA A 195 -9.37 -7.60 -5.77
N THR A 196 -9.68 -6.43 -6.34
CA THR A 196 -8.98 -5.15 -6.12
C THR A 196 -9.97 -4.00 -6.29
N MET A 197 -9.88 -2.98 -5.44
CA MET A 197 -10.59 -1.72 -5.66
C MET A 197 -10.14 -1.08 -6.98
N GLY A 198 -11.09 -0.60 -7.78
CA GLY A 198 -10.83 0.10 -9.04
C GLY A 198 -9.93 1.34 -8.89
N PRO A 199 -9.32 1.81 -9.99
CA PRO A 199 -8.40 2.95 -9.96
C PRO A 199 -9.10 4.21 -9.42
N PHE A 200 -8.35 5.03 -8.68
CA PHE A 200 -8.84 6.35 -8.30
C PHE A 200 -8.80 7.28 -9.51
N THR A 201 -9.93 7.88 -9.85
CA THR A 201 -10.12 8.77 -11.02
C THR A 201 -10.28 10.25 -10.65
N GLY A 202 -9.97 10.60 -9.40
CA GLY A 202 -10.19 11.94 -8.87
C GLY A 202 -11.54 12.10 -8.17
N SER A 203 -11.64 13.13 -7.33
CA SER A 203 -12.90 13.48 -6.65
C SER A 203 -13.71 14.42 -7.52
N ARG A 204 -15.05 14.23 -7.57
CA ARG A 204 -15.96 15.11 -8.33
C ARG A 204 -15.84 16.60 -7.97
N ALA A 205 -15.40 16.93 -6.76
CA ALA A 205 -15.16 18.31 -6.32
C ALA A 205 -13.91 18.96 -6.96
N ALA A 206 -13.07 18.20 -7.68
CA ALA A 206 -11.83 18.66 -8.32
C ALA A 206 -11.90 18.63 -9.86
N ALA A 207 -13.05 18.32 -10.45
CA ALA A 207 -13.19 18.21 -11.90
C ALA A 207 -13.12 19.60 -12.57
N GLY A 208 -11.91 20.03 -12.91
CA GLY A 208 -11.67 20.89 -14.07
C GLY A 208 -11.61 20.05 -15.35
N PRO A 209 -11.70 20.67 -16.55
CA PRO A 209 -11.85 19.97 -17.83
C PRO A 209 -10.76 18.91 -18.12
N ALA A 210 -9.57 19.04 -17.55
CA ALA A 210 -8.47 18.07 -17.71
C ALA A 210 -8.71 16.71 -17.01
N VAL A 211 -9.58 16.65 -16.00
CA VAL A 211 -9.89 15.39 -15.29
C VAL A 211 -10.90 14.55 -16.06
N GLU A 212 -11.79 15.18 -16.82
CA GLU A 212 -12.77 14.48 -17.67
C GLU A 212 -12.10 13.77 -18.86
N GLU A 213 -11.05 14.36 -19.43
CA GLU A 213 -10.27 13.78 -20.53
C GLU A 213 -9.42 12.57 -20.09
N LEU A 214 -8.90 12.60 -18.85
CA LEU A 214 -8.19 11.44 -18.28
C LEU A 214 -9.16 10.34 -17.82
N ALA A 215 -10.33 10.71 -17.30
CA ALA A 215 -11.36 9.76 -16.90
C ALA A 215 -11.98 9.03 -18.12
N SER A 216 -12.12 9.71 -19.27
CA SER A 216 -12.60 9.09 -20.51
C SER A 216 -11.55 8.14 -21.11
N ALA A 217 -10.26 8.50 -21.09
CA ALA A 217 -9.17 7.65 -21.58
C ALA A 217 -8.96 6.36 -20.75
N VAL A 218 -9.34 6.38 -19.46
CA VAL A 218 -9.26 5.20 -18.58
C VAL A 218 -10.53 4.33 -18.66
N ALA A 219 -11.66 4.90 -19.09
CA ALA A 219 -12.93 4.19 -19.23
C ALA A 219 -13.04 3.38 -20.53
N ASP A 220 -12.19 3.64 -21.53
CA ASP A 220 -12.23 2.96 -22.82
C ASP A 220 -10.88 2.29 -23.17
N PRO A 221 -10.68 1.01 -22.80
CA PRO A 221 -9.52 0.23 -23.25
C PRO A 221 -9.67 -0.27 -24.70
N GLY A 222 -10.63 0.24 -25.47
CA GLY A 222 -11.17 -0.42 -26.65
C GLY A 222 -10.96 0.25 -28.00
N GLU A 223 -10.07 1.23 -28.20
CA GLU A 223 -9.85 1.74 -29.57
C GLU A 223 -8.51 2.49 -29.80
N ALA A 224 -7.37 1.78 -29.70
CA ALA A 224 -6.13 2.28 -30.33
C ALA A 224 -5.10 1.16 -30.55
N ALA A 225 -5.17 0.51 -31.72
CA ALA A 225 -4.04 0.09 -32.57
C ALA A 225 -4.40 -1.16 -33.40
N GLY A 226 -5.30 -0.98 -34.37
CA GLY A 226 -5.23 -1.67 -35.64
C GLY A 226 -4.49 -0.77 -36.63
N ALA A 227 -3.22 -1.09 -36.89
CA ALA A 227 -2.45 -0.78 -38.09
C ALA A 227 -1.14 -1.58 -38.05
#